data_AF-G2Y146-F1
#
_entry.id   AF-G2Y146-F1
#
_cell.length_a   1.000
_cell.length_b   1.000
_cell.length_c   1.000
_cell.angle_alpha   90.00
_cell.angle_beta   90.00
_cell.angle_gamma   90.00
#
_symmetry.space_group_name_H-M   'P 1'
#
loop_
_entity.id
_entity.type
_entity.pdbx_description
1 polymer ?
#
loop_
_entity_poly.entity_id
_entity_poly.type
_entity_poly.pdbx_seq_one_letter_code
_entity_poly.pdbx_strand_id
1 'polypeptide(L)'
;MDLDGMLGKAGVERTIELGMDRLAQLEELKHVPEEGQDRTGWLHTGRKESESGWEMRRIPYLARLRNRAMEPLLRVWDEGRGRKFDKILWINDVVFTTTDVITLLATNNNFYAAACALDFSYPSQYYDTFALRDSSGRKTASLSWPYFYASQSLDALRRNDPVPVKSCWNGMVVFDGEPWYPSSFISSSLKKEFQGLKFRGIPDSLAEKHLEGSECCLIHADNPLREKKGIYVNPSVRVGYKRETYEMVNGKGGWPGRWEAVRGVWGIRMGWVREWGSGWVERGRVGRRVRKWVKEGEGEEVRVEMGLECLINEMQVLYQSGWRHL
;
A
#
# COMPACT_ATOMS: atom_id res chain seq x y z
N MET A 1 21.09 -10.63 -20.00
CA MET A 1 21.77 -11.30 -18.86
C MET A 1 20.69 -12.07 -18.13
N ASP A 2 20.83 -13.39 -18.00
CA ASP A 2 19.83 -14.24 -17.32
C ASP A 2 20.07 -14.19 -15.80
N LEU A 3 19.32 -13.32 -15.12
CA LEU A 3 19.45 -13.12 -13.67
C LEU A 3 19.09 -14.38 -12.90
N ASP A 4 18.10 -15.15 -13.35
CA ASP A 4 17.66 -16.36 -12.66
C ASP A 4 18.79 -17.40 -12.67
N GLY A 5 19.36 -17.69 -13.84
CA GLY A 5 20.49 -18.59 -13.97
C GLY A 5 21.68 -18.19 -13.08
N MET A 6 21.97 -16.89 -12.96
CA MET A 6 23.03 -16.39 -12.08
C MET A 6 22.74 -16.59 -10.59
N LEU A 7 21.52 -16.26 -10.13
CA LEU A 7 21.09 -16.50 -8.76
C LEU A 7 21.18 -17.99 -8.40
N GLY A 8 20.96 -18.87 -9.39
CA GLY A 8 20.92 -20.33 -9.18
C GLY A 8 22.32 -20.88 -8.96
N LYS A 9 23.27 -20.41 -9.78
CA LYS A 9 24.70 -20.70 -9.60
C LYS A 9 25.24 -20.18 -8.27
N ALA A 10 24.69 -19.08 -7.76
CA ALA A 10 25.04 -18.52 -6.47
C ALA A 10 24.38 -19.26 -5.27
N GLY A 11 23.53 -20.25 -5.52
CA GLY A 11 22.82 -20.98 -4.46
C GLY A 11 21.75 -20.17 -3.74
N VAL A 12 21.25 -19.10 -4.37
CA VAL A 12 20.17 -18.28 -3.80
C VAL A 12 18.86 -19.04 -3.97
N GLU A 13 18.28 -19.46 -2.84
CA GLU A 13 16.95 -20.05 -2.80
C GLU A 13 15.92 -19.09 -3.42
N ARG A 14 15.06 -19.62 -4.28
CA ARG A 14 14.05 -18.83 -4.99
C ARG A 14 12.83 -19.66 -5.31
N THR A 15 11.70 -18.98 -5.40
CA THR A 15 10.46 -19.53 -5.95
C THR A 15 9.98 -18.57 -7.03
N ILE A 16 9.69 -19.09 -8.21
CA ILE A 16 9.10 -18.31 -9.29
C ILE A 16 7.68 -18.81 -9.48
N GLU A 17 6.72 -17.93 -9.24
CA GLU A 17 5.32 -18.18 -9.51
C GLU A 17 4.84 -17.24 -10.60
N LEU A 18 4.50 -17.80 -11.75
CA LEU A 18 3.84 -17.05 -12.81
C LEU A 18 2.37 -16.93 -12.45
N GLY A 19 1.91 -15.69 -12.27
CA GLY A 19 0.51 -15.40 -12.00
C GLY A 19 -0.39 -15.72 -13.21
N MET A 20 -1.64 -15.31 -13.10
CA MET A 20 -2.62 -15.44 -14.16
C MET A 20 -2.28 -14.52 -15.34
N ASP A 21 -2.44 -15.02 -16.57
CA ASP A 21 -2.31 -14.17 -17.76
C ASP A 21 -3.55 -13.27 -17.95
N ARG A 22 -3.47 -12.36 -18.93
CA ARG A 22 -4.55 -11.42 -19.22
C ARG A 22 -5.85 -12.12 -19.64
N LEU A 23 -5.78 -13.22 -20.38
CA LEU A 23 -6.98 -13.89 -20.91
C LEU A 23 -7.71 -14.62 -19.80
N ALA A 24 -6.98 -15.35 -18.96
CA ALA A 24 -7.53 -16.01 -17.79
C ALA A 24 -8.11 -15.00 -16.79
N GLN A 25 -7.46 -13.83 -16.61
CA GLN A 25 -8.01 -12.76 -15.76
C GLN A 25 -9.34 -12.24 -16.29
N LEU A 26 -9.42 -11.99 -17.59
CA LEU A 26 -10.68 -11.55 -18.22
C LEU A 26 -11.77 -12.61 -18.09
N GLU A 27 -11.42 -13.89 -18.11
CA GLU A 27 -12.39 -14.97 -17.92
C GLU A 27 -12.87 -15.06 -16.46
N GLU A 28 -11.98 -14.90 -15.48
CA GLU A 28 -12.35 -14.82 -14.06
C GLU A 28 -13.34 -13.66 -13.81
N LEU A 29 -13.12 -12.50 -14.44
CA LEU A 29 -14.00 -11.33 -14.29
C LEU A 29 -15.41 -11.55 -14.85
N LYS A 30 -15.59 -12.45 -15.82
CA LYS A 30 -16.91 -12.82 -16.35
C LYS A 30 -17.66 -13.79 -15.44
N HIS A 31 -16.94 -14.56 -14.63
CA HIS A 31 -17.53 -15.61 -13.80
C HIS A 31 -18.06 -15.04 -12.49
N VAL A 32 -19.21 -14.38 -12.57
CA VAL A 32 -19.93 -13.81 -11.44
C VAL A 32 -20.54 -14.95 -10.59
N PRO A 33 -20.30 -15.00 -9.27
CA PRO A 33 -20.90 -16.02 -8.41
C PRO A 33 -22.43 -16.00 -8.43
N GLU A 34 -23.03 -17.19 -8.52
CA GLU A 34 -24.48 -17.37 -8.54
C GLU A 34 -25.15 -16.88 -7.24
N GLU A 35 -26.46 -16.71 -7.26
CA GLU A 35 -27.20 -16.33 -6.06
C GLU A 35 -27.09 -17.42 -4.98
N GLY A 36 -26.76 -17.03 -3.75
CA GLY A 36 -26.50 -17.96 -2.65
C GLY A 36 -25.06 -18.47 -2.56
N GLN A 37 -24.20 -18.18 -3.55
CA GLN A 37 -22.76 -18.41 -3.44
C GLN A 37 -22.06 -17.24 -2.74
N ASP A 38 -20.83 -17.50 -2.25
CA ASP A 38 -20.00 -16.46 -1.65
C ASP A 38 -19.63 -15.38 -2.68
N ARG A 39 -20.10 -14.16 -2.43
CA ARG A 39 -19.83 -12.96 -3.25
C ARG A 39 -18.81 -12.04 -2.60
N THR A 40 -18.01 -12.53 -1.66
CA THR A 40 -16.97 -11.74 -1.01
C THR A 40 -16.05 -11.10 -2.05
N GLY A 41 -15.86 -9.78 -1.95
CA GLY A 41 -15.07 -9.01 -2.89
C GLY A 41 -15.78 -8.66 -4.20
N TRP A 42 -17.08 -8.88 -4.32
CA TRP A 42 -17.92 -8.38 -5.42
C TRP A 42 -18.83 -7.25 -4.95
N LEU A 43 -19.11 -6.30 -5.85
CA LEU A 43 -19.98 -5.16 -5.58
C LEU A 43 -21.11 -5.13 -6.62
N HIS A 44 -22.34 -4.97 -6.15
CA HIS A 44 -23.48 -4.71 -7.04
C HIS A 44 -23.53 -3.23 -7.39
N THR A 45 -23.28 -2.89 -8.65
CA THR A 45 -23.21 -1.51 -9.14
C THR A 45 -24.45 -1.10 -9.92
N GLY A 46 -25.25 -2.07 -10.39
CA GLY A 46 -26.44 -1.82 -11.23
C GLY A 46 -26.13 -1.16 -12.57
N ARG A 47 -24.85 -1.17 -13.00
CA ARG A 47 -24.40 -0.56 -14.25
C ARG A 47 -24.74 -1.46 -15.44
N LYS A 48 -25.12 -0.85 -16.56
CA LYS A 48 -25.52 -1.56 -17.78
C LYS A 48 -24.35 -2.29 -18.46
N GLU A 49 -23.11 -1.87 -18.17
CA GLU A 49 -21.90 -2.48 -18.70
C GLU A 49 -21.55 -3.82 -18.03
N SER A 50 -22.11 -4.12 -16.86
CA SER A 50 -22.05 -5.45 -16.25
C SER A 50 -23.35 -6.19 -16.57
N GLU A 51 -23.27 -7.30 -17.31
CA GLU A 51 -24.44 -8.10 -17.69
C GLU A 51 -25.25 -8.58 -16.47
N SER A 52 -24.58 -8.84 -15.35
CA SER A 52 -25.20 -9.27 -14.09
C SER A 52 -25.45 -8.12 -13.10
N GLY A 53 -24.91 -6.92 -13.36
CA GLY A 53 -24.87 -5.81 -12.40
C GLY A 53 -23.85 -5.98 -11.27
N TRP A 54 -23.14 -7.12 -11.21
CA TRP A 54 -22.09 -7.41 -10.23
C TRP A 54 -20.71 -7.22 -10.86
N GLU A 55 -19.80 -6.61 -10.10
CA GLU A 55 -18.45 -6.32 -10.56
C GLU A 55 -17.43 -6.62 -9.45
N MET A 56 -16.33 -7.27 -9.82
CA MET A 56 -15.29 -7.63 -8.87
C MET A 56 -14.56 -6.38 -8.37
N ARG A 57 -14.43 -6.25 -7.05
CA ARG A 57 -13.73 -5.16 -6.41
C ARG A 57 -12.23 -5.27 -6.62
N ARG A 58 -11.59 -4.16 -6.96
CA ARG A 58 -10.14 -4.10 -7.27
C ARG A 58 -9.28 -4.48 -6.07
N ILE A 59 -9.54 -3.89 -4.90
CA ILE A 59 -8.63 -4.02 -3.75
C ILE A 59 -8.63 -5.43 -3.16
N PRO A 60 -9.79 -6.07 -2.88
CA PRO A 60 -9.80 -7.46 -2.42
C PRO A 60 -9.06 -8.41 -3.38
N TYR A 61 -9.22 -8.20 -4.70
CA TYR A 61 -8.47 -8.95 -5.71
C TYR A 61 -6.96 -8.76 -5.61
N LEU A 62 -6.47 -7.51 -5.52
CA LEU A 62 -5.04 -7.23 -5.37
C LEU A 62 -4.48 -7.80 -4.06
N ALA A 63 -5.22 -7.67 -2.95
CA ALA A 63 -4.84 -8.24 -1.67
C ALA A 63 -4.67 -9.76 -1.74
N ARG A 64 -5.60 -10.47 -2.41
CA ARG A 64 -5.51 -11.92 -2.65
C ARG A 64 -4.25 -12.30 -3.43
N LEU A 65 -3.92 -11.55 -4.48
CA LEU A 65 -2.69 -11.80 -5.26
C LEU A 65 -1.42 -11.57 -4.43
N ARG A 66 -1.37 -10.53 -3.59
CA ARG A 66 -0.23 -10.27 -2.72
C ARG A 66 -0.07 -11.34 -1.65
N ASN A 67 -1.17 -11.81 -1.07
CA ASN A 67 -1.13 -12.90 -0.10
C ASN A 67 -0.63 -14.20 -0.75
N ARG A 68 -1.03 -14.50 -1.99
CA ARG A 68 -0.50 -15.63 -2.75
C ARG A 68 1.01 -15.53 -2.96
N ALA A 69 1.52 -14.36 -3.31
CA ALA A 69 2.96 -14.11 -3.43
C ALA A 69 3.73 -14.29 -2.10
N MET A 70 3.04 -14.25 -0.95
CA MET A 70 3.63 -14.52 0.36
C MET A 70 3.58 -15.98 0.79
N GLU A 71 2.84 -16.85 0.09
CA GLU A 71 2.76 -18.27 0.44
C GLU A 71 4.13 -18.97 0.52
N PRO A 72 5.10 -18.73 -0.40
CA PRO A 72 6.41 -19.37 -0.29
C PRO A 72 7.13 -19.03 1.02
N LEU A 73 6.93 -17.82 1.55
CA LEU A 73 7.50 -17.41 2.85
C LEU A 73 6.95 -18.26 3.99
N LEU A 74 5.64 -18.55 3.97
CA LEU A 74 4.97 -19.36 4.99
C LEU A 74 5.33 -20.83 4.86
N ARG A 75 5.48 -21.36 3.64
CA ARG A 75 5.98 -22.73 3.42
C ARG A 75 7.38 -22.91 3.98
N VAL A 76 8.27 -21.94 3.76
CA VAL A 76 9.62 -21.93 4.37
C VAL A 76 9.55 -21.95 5.89
N TRP A 77 8.60 -21.24 6.50
CA TRP A 77 8.38 -21.27 7.94
C TRP A 77 7.91 -22.65 8.41
N ASP A 78 6.88 -23.21 7.78
CA ASP A 78 6.27 -24.49 8.19
C ASP A 78 7.23 -25.67 7.99
N GLU A 79 7.79 -25.81 6.78
CA GLU A 79 8.69 -26.91 6.40
C GLU A 79 10.09 -26.75 7.03
N GLY A 80 10.56 -25.50 7.14
CA GLY A 80 11.84 -25.15 7.73
C GLY A 80 11.85 -25.12 9.27
N ARG A 81 10.80 -25.64 9.93
CA ARG A 81 10.66 -25.71 11.40
C ARG A 81 10.86 -24.36 12.10
N GLY A 82 10.20 -23.32 11.58
CA GLY A 82 10.26 -21.96 12.14
C GLY A 82 11.38 -21.09 11.55
N ARG A 83 11.93 -21.47 10.39
CA ARG A 83 12.88 -20.60 9.67
C ARG A 83 12.16 -19.31 9.24
N LYS A 84 12.66 -18.17 9.70
CA LYS A 84 12.10 -16.84 9.42
C LYS A 84 13.16 -15.89 8.86
N PHE A 85 12.70 -14.87 8.16
CA PHE A 85 13.49 -13.75 7.68
C PHE A 85 13.20 -12.50 8.52
N ASP A 86 14.25 -11.76 8.88
CA ASP A 86 14.13 -10.56 9.73
C ASP A 86 13.53 -9.36 8.99
N LYS A 87 13.72 -9.30 7.67
CA LYS A 87 13.20 -8.24 6.79
C LYS A 87 12.59 -8.86 5.55
N ILE A 88 11.52 -8.24 5.05
CA ILE A 88 10.83 -8.63 3.82
C ILE A 88 10.83 -7.42 2.89
N LEU A 89 11.54 -7.53 1.77
CA LEU A 89 11.64 -6.49 0.76
C LEU A 89 10.67 -6.77 -0.39
N TRP A 90 9.74 -5.87 -0.61
CA TRP A 90 8.88 -5.83 -1.79
C TRP A 90 9.42 -4.82 -2.80
N ILE A 91 9.45 -5.23 -4.06
CA ILE A 91 9.88 -4.40 -5.18
C ILE A 91 8.87 -4.54 -6.31
N ASN A 92 8.40 -3.42 -6.85
CA ASN A 92 7.57 -3.37 -8.05
C ASN A 92 8.46 -3.44 -9.32
N ASP A 93 7.87 -3.12 -10.47
CA ASP A 93 8.50 -2.92 -11.78
C ASP A 93 9.27 -1.58 -11.89
N VAL A 94 10.11 -1.29 -10.90
CA VAL A 94 10.91 -0.06 -10.83
C VAL A 94 12.39 -0.30 -11.15
N VAL A 95 13.07 0.74 -11.61
CA VAL A 95 14.52 0.81 -11.69
C VAL A 95 15.08 1.13 -10.31
N PHE A 96 16.04 0.32 -9.86
CA PHE A 96 16.74 0.45 -8.59
C PHE A 96 18.19 -0.06 -8.70
N THR A 97 18.99 0.22 -7.67
CA THR A 97 20.36 -0.29 -7.48
C THR A 97 20.49 -1.02 -6.15
N THR A 98 21.59 -1.76 -5.96
CA THR A 98 21.91 -2.38 -4.66
C THR A 98 22.10 -1.33 -3.56
N THR A 99 22.65 -0.16 -3.89
CA THR A 99 22.77 0.97 -2.96
C THR A 99 21.40 1.45 -2.48
N ASP A 100 20.41 1.51 -3.36
CA ASP A 100 19.04 1.89 -2.99
C ASP A 100 18.46 0.90 -1.97
N VAL A 101 18.64 -0.41 -2.20
CA VAL A 101 18.18 -1.46 -1.30
C VAL A 101 18.89 -1.40 0.06
N ILE A 102 20.21 -1.28 0.08
CA ILE A 102 20.99 -1.21 1.33
C ILE A 102 20.64 0.06 2.12
N THR A 103 20.49 1.20 1.43
CA THR A 103 20.10 2.47 2.05
C THR A 103 18.68 2.40 2.62
N LEU A 104 17.75 1.74 1.91
CA LEU A 104 16.40 1.52 2.40
C LEU A 104 16.37 0.62 3.63
N LEU A 105 17.13 -0.48 3.63
CA LEU A 105 17.28 -1.36 4.78
C LEU A 105 17.83 -0.61 6.00
N ALA A 106 18.80 0.30 5.80
CA ALA A 106 19.43 1.07 6.88
C ALA A 106 18.56 2.23 7.42
N THR A 107 17.37 2.48 6.86
CA THR A 107 16.47 3.57 7.28
C THR A 107 16.24 3.54 8.80
N ASN A 108 16.28 4.70 9.46
CA ASN A 108 16.06 4.82 10.91
C ASN A 108 16.86 3.80 11.74
N ASN A 109 18.14 3.61 11.40
CA ASN A 109 19.02 2.63 12.05
C ASN A 109 18.45 1.20 12.06
N ASN A 110 17.77 0.81 10.97
CA ASN A 110 17.13 -0.50 10.81
C ASN A 110 15.96 -0.78 11.79
N PHE A 111 15.50 0.26 12.51
CA PHE A 111 14.43 0.19 13.50
C PHE A 111 13.15 0.82 12.94
N TYR A 112 12.34 0.02 12.27
CA TYR A 112 11.06 0.42 11.69
C TYR A 112 10.12 -0.78 11.57
N ALA A 113 8.81 -0.54 11.57
CA ALA A 113 7.82 -1.54 11.17
C ALA A 113 7.80 -1.69 9.65
N ALA A 114 7.93 -0.57 8.93
CA ALA A 114 8.17 -0.54 7.50
C ALA A 114 8.94 0.72 7.06
N ALA A 115 9.72 0.60 5.99
CA ALA A 115 10.43 1.70 5.35
C ALA A 115 10.23 1.65 3.83
N CYS A 116 9.78 2.74 3.21
CA CYS A 116 9.54 2.81 1.76
C CYS A 116 10.47 3.80 1.06
N ALA A 117 10.73 3.54 -0.21
CA ALA A 117 11.34 4.49 -1.14
C ALA A 117 10.36 5.63 -1.50
N LEU A 118 10.79 6.53 -2.39
CA LEU A 118 9.93 7.39 -3.19
C LEU A 118 9.94 6.91 -4.64
N ASP A 119 8.78 6.77 -5.26
CA ASP A 119 8.64 6.33 -6.65
C ASP A 119 8.24 7.47 -7.59
N PHE A 120 8.81 7.44 -8.80
CA PHE A 120 8.61 8.49 -9.79
C PHE A 120 8.21 7.89 -11.14
N SER A 121 7.04 8.30 -11.64
CA SER A 121 6.68 8.12 -13.05
C SER A 121 7.24 9.24 -13.92
N TYR A 122 7.34 10.44 -13.35
CA TYR A 122 7.95 11.62 -13.96
C TYR A 122 8.94 12.27 -12.98
N PRO A 123 10.02 12.93 -13.44
CA PRO A 123 11.08 13.45 -12.56
C PRO A 123 10.61 14.42 -11.46
N SER A 124 9.58 15.21 -11.75
CA SER A 124 9.05 16.24 -10.85
C SER A 124 7.80 15.80 -10.07
N GLN A 125 7.31 14.58 -10.31
CA GLN A 125 6.06 14.07 -9.74
C GLN A 125 6.23 12.65 -9.21
N TYR A 126 6.10 12.52 -7.89
CA TYR A 126 6.08 11.20 -7.26
C TYR A 126 4.71 10.52 -7.55
N TYR A 127 4.69 9.19 -7.61
CA TYR A 127 3.56 8.44 -8.19
C TYR A 127 2.51 8.03 -7.15
N ASP A 128 2.91 7.35 -6.06
CA ASP A 128 1.98 6.62 -5.21
C ASP A 128 1.24 7.51 -4.19
N THR A 129 0.15 8.12 -4.65
CA THR A 129 -0.74 8.96 -3.84
C THR A 129 -1.80 8.18 -3.08
N PHE A 130 -2.05 6.92 -3.48
CA PHE A 130 -3.14 6.14 -2.88
C PHE A 130 -2.70 5.47 -1.58
N ALA A 131 -1.49 4.92 -1.50
CA ALA A 131 -1.00 4.27 -0.29
C ALA A 131 -0.35 5.25 0.70
N LEU A 132 0.30 6.32 0.22
CA LEU A 132 1.05 7.24 1.07
C LEU A 132 0.14 8.13 1.93
N ARG A 133 0.34 8.08 3.25
CA ARG A 133 -0.32 8.97 4.23
C ARG A 133 0.71 9.59 5.14
N ASP A 134 0.67 10.91 5.31
CA ASP A 134 1.60 11.60 6.21
C ASP A 134 1.42 11.17 7.68
N SER A 135 2.28 11.68 8.58
CA SER A 135 2.22 11.33 10.02
C SER A 135 0.87 11.66 10.69
N SER A 136 0.07 12.55 10.10
CA SER A 136 -1.30 12.87 10.56
C SER A 136 -2.38 12.04 9.86
N GLY A 137 -2.01 11.09 9.01
CA GLY A 137 -2.93 10.26 8.24
C GLY A 137 -3.53 10.96 7.02
N ARG A 138 -2.97 12.09 6.57
CA ARG A 138 -3.49 12.85 5.42
C ARG A 138 -2.89 12.35 4.12
N LYS A 139 -3.65 12.49 3.04
CA LYS A 139 -3.12 12.41 1.66
C LYS A 139 -2.02 13.47 1.48
N THR A 140 -1.19 13.29 0.48
CA THR A 140 -0.12 14.24 0.19
C THR A 140 -0.64 15.61 -0.21
N ALA A 141 0.16 16.62 0.12
CA ALA A 141 -0.11 18.02 -0.17
C ALA A 141 0.14 18.39 -1.63
N SER A 142 1.10 17.71 -2.26
CA SER A 142 1.60 18.03 -3.58
C SER A 142 2.27 16.80 -4.18
N LEU A 143 2.17 16.64 -5.51
CA LEU A 143 2.92 15.64 -6.26
C LEU A 143 4.40 16.02 -6.45
N SER A 144 4.72 17.30 -6.28
CA SER A 144 6.08 17.81 -6.27
C SER A 144 6.54 18.06 -4.84
N TRP A 145 7.84 17.91 -4.60
CA TRP A 145 8.43 18.21 -3.29
C TRP A 145 8.08 19.63 -2.84
N PRO A 146 7.76 19.90 -1.56
CA PRO A 146 7.61 18.93 -0.48
C PRO A 146 6.19 18.33 -0.45
N TYR A 147 6.10 17.04 -0.08
CA TYR A 147 4.90 16.24 -0.33
C TYR A 147 3.85 16.25 0.78
N PHE A 148 4.19 16.71 1.99
CA PHE A 148 3.41 16.43 3.20
C PHE A 148 2.77 17.67 3.83
N TYR A 149 1.60 17.50 4.45
CA TYR A 149 0.95 18.55 5.25
C TYR A 149 1.48 18.58 6.68
N ALA A 150 1.58 17.41 7.31
CA ALA A 150 2.02 17.29 8.69
C ALA A 150 3.43 17.84 8.89
N SER A 151 3.60 18.73 9.87
CA SER A 151 4.88 19.39 10.16
C SER A 151 5.99 18.37 10.43
N GLN A 152 5.70 17.31 11.20
CA GLN A 152 6.68 16.26 11.51
C GLN A 152 7.23 15.59 10.24
N SER A 153 6.35 15.22 9.30
CA SER A 153 6.76 14.62 8.03
C SER A 153 7.46 15.64 7.12
N LEU A 154 6.95 16.87 7.07
CA LEU A 154 7.48 17.94 6.24
C LEU A 154 8.90 18.35 6.66
N ASP A 155 9.14 18.50 7.96
CA ASP A 155 10.43 18.94 8.49
C ASP A 155 11.48 17.83 8.36
N ALA A 156 11.09 16.57 8.59
CA ALA A 156 11.98 15.43 8.30
C ALA A 156 12.35 15.36 6.81
N LEU A 157 11.37 15.54 5.91
CA LEU A 157 11.61 15.56 4.46
C LEU A 157 12.57 16.69 4.06
N ARG A 158 12.43 17.87 4.66
CA ARG A 158 13.31 19.03 4.39
C ARG A 158 14.74 18.82 4.85
N ARG A 159 14.94 18.07 5.94
CA ARG A 159 16.26 17.68 6.45
C ARG A 159 16.83 16.44 5.77
N ASN A 160 16.07 15.82 4.87
CA ASN A 160 16.39 14.54 4.25
C ASN A 160 16.59 13.41 5.29
N ASP A 161 15.87 13.49 6.41
CA ASP A 161 15.81 12.45 7.44
C ASP A 161 14.77 11.37 7.05
N PRO A 162 14.80 10.18 7.66
CA PRO A 162 13.67 9.24 7.61
C PRO A 162 12.36 9.93 7.99
N VAL A 163 11.40 9.95 7.06
CA VAL A 163 10.17 10.74 7.19
C VAL A 163 9.09 9.90 7.85
N PRO A 164 8.61 10.23 9.06
CA PRO A 164 7.54 9.47 9.70
C PRO A 164 6.23 9.65 8.94
N VAL A 165 5.53 8.55 8.69
CA VAL A 165 4.27 8.47 7.93
C VAL A 165 3.33 7.46 8.58
N LYS A 166 2.04 7.50 8.23
CA LYS A 166 1.09 6.47 8.66
C LYS A 166 1.06 5.25 7.74
N SER A 167 1.48 5.40 6.48
CA SER A 167 1.57 4.34 5.48
C SER A 167 2.38 4.78 4.25
N CYS A 168 2.97 3.83 3.53
CA CYS A 168 3.68 4.05 2.26
C CYS A 168 3.82 2.73 1.46
N TRP A 169 4.11 2.80 0.16
CA TRP A 169 4.46 1.60 -0.64
C TRP A 169 5.51 1.95 -1.71
N ASN A 170 5.20 2.96 -2.53
CA ASN A 170 6.16 3.74 -3.31
C ASN A 170 7.23 2.93 -4.06
N GLY A 171 6.80 1.89 -4.79
CA GLY A 171 7.66 1.11 -5.68
C GLY A 171 8.62 0.12 -5.01
N MET A 172 9.11 0.43 -3.81
CA MET A 172 10.00 -0.43 -3.04
C MET A 172 9.79 -0.20 -1.53
N VAL A 173 9.46 -1.26 -0.79
CA VAL A 173 9.19 -1.20 0.65
C VAL A 173 9.80 -2.39 1.37
N VAL A 174 10.41 -2.12 2.52
CA VAL A 174 10.89 -3.13 3.45
C VAL A 174 9.97 -3.17 4.66
N PHE A 175 9.52 -4.36 5.04
CA PHE A 175 8.83 -4.61 6.30
C PHE A 175 9.76 -5.29 7.30
N ASP A 176 9.53 -5.04 8.58
CA ASP A 176 9.98 -5.95 9.64
C ASP A 176 9.29 -7.32 9.43
N GLY A 177 10.07 -8.40 9.49
CA GLY A 177 9.58 -9.73 9.17
C GLY A 177 8.72 -10.35 10.26
N GLU A 178 8.91 -9.95 11.53
CA GLU A 178 8.26 -10.58 12.69
C GLU A 178 6.73 -10.71 12.57
N PRO A 179 5.97 -9.67 12.14
CA PRO A 179 4.52 -9.76 12.07
C PRO A 179 3.96 -10.73 11.02
N TRP A 180 4.77 -11.16 10.04
CA TRP A 180 4.30 -11.96 8.91
C TRP A 180 4.17 -13.45 9.22
N TYR A 181 4.79 -13.90 10.32
CA TYR A 181 4.75 -15.30 10.73
C TYR A 181 3.68 -15.51 11.81
N PRO A 182 3.12 -16.74 11.94
CA PRO A 182 2.29 -17.09 13.06
C PRO A 182 3.04 -16.83 14.37
N SER A 183 2.54 -15.89 15.17
CA SER A 183 3.10 -15.63 16.49
C SER A 183 2.22 -16.19 17.59
N SER A 184 2.86 -16.65 18.67
CA SER A 184 2.23 -16.97 19.96
C SER A 184 1.84 -15.73 20.78
N PHE A 185 2.00 -14.50 20.26
CA PHE A 185 1.78 -13.25 21.01
C PHE A 185 0.31 -12.97 21.38
N ILE A 186 -0.68 -13.72 20.86
CA ILE A 186 -2.09 -13.58 21.26
C ILE A 186 -2.62 -14.91 21.79
N SER A 187 -2.46 -15.10 23.10
CA SER A 187 -3.27 -16.03 23.88
C SER A 187 -4.69 -15.46 24.01
N SER A 188 -5.53 -15.63 23.00
CA SER A 188 -6.98 -15.53 23.18
C SER A 188 -7.67 -16.74 22.56
N SER A 189 -8.47 -17.40 23.39
CA SER A 189 -9.10 -18.70 23.17
C SER A 189 -10.25 -18.68 22.15
N LEU A 190 -10.18 -17.83 21.12
CA LEU A 190 -11.21 -17.70 20.09
C LEU A 190 -10.58 -17.69 18.69
N LYS A 191 -10.70 -18.85 18.02
CA LYS A 191 -10.37 -19.20 16.62
C LYS A 191 -8.90 -19.48 16.28
N LYS A 192 -8.67 -20.73 15.86
CA LYS A 192 -7.47 -21.27 15.17
C LYS A 192 -7.29 -20.69 13.75
N GLU A 193 -7.36 -19.37 13.58
CA GLU A 193 -7.02 -18.74 12.28
C GLU A 193 -5.57 -18.26 12.31
N PHE A 194 -4.91 -18.30 11.14
CA PHE A 194 -3.56 -17.76 10.96
C PHE A 194 -3.50 -16.29 11.43
N GLN A 195 -2.64 -16.00 12.40
CA GLN A 195 -2.50 -14.69 13.06
C GLN A 195 -1.31 -13.85 12.52
N GLY A 196 -0.80 -14.17 11.33
CA GLY A 196 0.21 -13.35 10.66
C GLY A 196 -0.41 -12.17 9.91
N LEU A 197 0.40 -11.15 9.67
CA LEU A 197 0.06 -9.99 8.86
C LEU A 197 -0.33 -10.44 7.44
N LYS A 198 -1.47 -9.95 6.95
CA LYS A 198 -2.02 -10.29 5.63
C LYS A 198 -2.59 -9.05 4.96
N PHE A 199 -2.47 -9.00 3.64
CA PHE A 199 -3.14 -7.96 2.85
C PHE A 199 -4.64 -8.19 2.89
N ARG A 200 -5.41 -7.11 2.97
CA ARG A 200 -6.87 -7.13 2.89
C ARG A 200 -7.41 -5.90 2.17
N GLY A 201 -8.62 -6.04 1.64
CA GLY A 201 -9.49 -4.89 1.37
C GLY A 201 -10.32 -4.55 2.61
N ILE A 202 -11.11 -3.48 2.52
CA ILE A 202 -12.14 -3.21 3.52
C ILE A 202 -13.33 -4.19 3.37
N PRO A 203 -14.10 -4.44 4.44
CA PRO A 203 -15.31 -5.29 4.37
C PRO A 203 -16.28 -4.82 3.28
N ASP A 204 -16.96 -5.74 2.61
CA ASP A 204 -17.91 -5.41 1.54
C ASP A 204 -19.04 -4.49 2.05
N SER A 205 -19.56 -4.73 3.26
CA SER A 205 -20.57 -3.87 3.89
C SER A 205 -20.09 -2.45 4.19
N LEU A 206 -18.78 -2.25 4.35
CA LEU A 206 -18.19 -0.91 4.46
C LEU A 206 -18.01 -0.28 3.07
N ALA A 207 -17.61 -1.08 2.08
CA ALA A 207 -17.46 -0.63 0.70
C ALA A 207 -18.77 -0.14 0.09
N GLU A 208 -19.89 -0.79 0.42
CA GLU A 208 -21.25 -0.36 0.07
C GLU A 208 -21.59 1.06 0.56
N LYS A 209 -20.86 1.60 1.55
CA LYS A 209 -20.96 3.02 1.94
C LYS A 209 -20.18 3.94 1.02
N HIS A 210 -19.82 3.49 -0.18
CA HIS A 210 -19.01 4.20 -1.17
C HIS A 210 -17.65 4.59 -0.60
N LEU A 211 -16.98 3.60 -0.01
CA LEU A 211 -15.64 3.72 0.54
C LEU A 211 -14.75 2.67 -0.11
N GLU A 212 -13.46 2.97 -0.18
CA GLU A 212 -12.43 2.02 -0.57
C GLU A 212 -11.14 2.35 0.19
N GLY A 213 -10.29 1.37 0.42
CA GLY A 213 -9.00 1.57 1.09
C GLY A 213 -7.91 0.77 0.40
N SER A 214 -6.75 1.37 0.14
CA SER A 214 -5.63 0.64 -0.49
C SER A 214 -5.13 -0.48 0.42
N GLU A 215 -4.95 -1.69 -0.11
CA GLU A 215 -4.34 -2.81 0.60
C GLU A 215 -2.90 -2.49 1.03
N CYS A 216 -2.18 -1.72 0.20
CA CYS A 216 -0.84 -1.23 0.49
C CYS A 216 -0.80 -0.19 1.62
N CYS A 217 -1.93 0.45 1.93
CA CYS A 217 -2.07 1.31 3.11
C CYS A 217 -2.54 0.50 4.32
N LEU A 218 -3.57 -0.33 4.15
CA LEU A 218 -4.19 -1.11 5.23
C LEU A 218 -3.21 -2.07 5.90
N ILE A 219 -2.25 -2.63 5.15
CA ILE A 219 -1.19 -3.49 5.70
C ILE A 219 -0.39 -2.80 6.82
N HIS A 220 -0.25 -1.46 6.76
CA HIS A 220 0.41 -0.68 7.80
C HIS A 220 -0.47 -0.43 9.01
N ALA A 221 -1.78 -0.24 8.78
CA ALA A 221 -2.75 -0.08 9.85
C ALA A 221 -2.89 -1.35 10.69
N ASP A 222 -2.78 -2.51 10.04
CA ASP A 222 -2.84 -3.83 10.66
C ASP A 222 -1.50 -4.28 11.24
N ASN A 223 -0.39 -3.58 10.97
CA ASN A 223 0.93 -3.95 11.45
C ASN A 223 1.05 -3.66 12.96
N PRO A 224 1.18 -4.70 13.83
CA PRO A 224 1.23 -4.51 15.28
C PRO A 224 2.47 -3.74 15.75
N LEU A 225 3.52 -3.65 14.92
CA LEU A 225 4.74 -2.91 15.24
C LEU A 225 4.65 -1.42 14.88
N ARG A 226 3.57 -0.97 14.22
CA ARG A 226 3.45 0.41 13.71
C ARG A 226 3.65 1.48 14.78
N GLU A 227 3.09 1.27 15.97
CA GLU A 227 3.19 2.24 17.07
C GLU A 227 4.55 2.19 17.78
N LYS A 228 5.17 1.00 17.87
CA LYS A 228 6.46 0.81 18.56
C LYS A 228 7.66 1.19 17.70
N LYS A 229 7.66 0.79 16.43
CA LYS A 229 8.79 0.96 15.51
C LYS A 229 8.56 2.06 14.48
N GLY A 230 7.33 2.49 14.23
CA GLY A 230 7.02 3.55 13.25
C GLY A 230 7.11 3.08 11.79
N ILE A 231 6.61 3.91 10.88
CA ILE A 231 6.69 3.71 9.43
C ILE A 231 7.35 4.93 8.82
N TYR A 232 8.27 4.71 7.89
CA TYR A 232 9.10 5.77 7.34
C TYR A 232 9.15 5.76 5.82
N VAL A 233 9.19 6.94 5.22
CA VAL A 233 9.68 7.11 3.85
C VAL A 233 11.14 7.54 3.93
N ASN A 234 12.02 6.91 3.17
CA ASN A 234 13.42 7.31 3.05
C ASN A 234 13.62 8.21 1.82
N PRO A 235 13.77 9.54 1.99
CA PRO A 235 13.86 10.47 0.86
C PRO A 235 15.17 10.35 0.07
N SER A 236 16.16 9.63 0.61
CA SER A 236 17.42 9.32 -0.08
C SER A 236 17.29 8.14 -1.05
N VAL A 237 16.21 7.36 -0.96
CA VAL A 237 15.96 6.22 -1.83
C VAL A 237 14.86 6.58 -2.82
N ARG A 238 15.25 6.87 -4.07
CA ARG A 238 14.33 7.32 -5.13
C ARG A 238 14.36 6.33 -6.28
N VAL A 239 13.26 5.65 -6.53
CA VAL A 239 13.10 4.64 -7.60
C VAL A 239 12.23 5.20 -8.72
N GLY A 240 12.36 4.66 -9.93
CA GLY A 240 11.62 5.18 -11.09
C GLY A 240 11.12 4.09 -12.01
N TYR A 241 9.92 4.26 -12.57
CA TYR A 241 9.34 3.31 -13.53
C TYR A 241 10.00 3.35 -14.91
N LYS A 242 10.87 4.35 -15.13
CA LYS A 242 11.67 4.52 -16.35
C LYS A 242 13.11 4.83 -15.98
N ARG A 243 14.06 4.35 -16.79
CA ARG A 243 15.51 4.56 -16.56
C ARG A 243 15.84 6.04 -16.56
N GLU A 244 15.30 6.80 -17.50
CA GLU A 244 15.54 8.23 -17.64
C GLU A 244 15.02 8.99 -16.41
N THR A 245 13.83 8.63 -15.92
CA THR A 245 13.26 9.21 -14.70
C THR A 245 14.14 8.91 -13.48
N TYR A 246 14.57 7.66 -13.32
CA TYR A 246 15.46 7.24 -12.23
C TYR A 246 16.79 8.02 -12.25
N GLU A 247 17.41 8.17 -13.42
CA GLU A 247 18.67 8.89 -13.58
C GLU A 247 18.53 10.39 -13.29
N MET A 248 17.41 11.00 -13.66
CA MET A 248 17.13 12.41 -13.36
C MET A 248 16.95 12.65 -11.86
N VAL A 249 16.17 11.83 -11.17
CA VAL A 249 15.92 12.01 -9.72
C VAL A 249 17.11 11.61 -8.85
N ASN A 250 18.05 10.84 -9.39
CA ASN A 250 19.30 10.46 -8.71
C ASN A 250 20.54 11.15 -9.28
N GLY A 251 20.37 12.14 -10.16
CA GLY A 251 21.45 12.85 -10.82
C GLY A 251 22.32 13.66 -9.85
N LYS A 252 23.58 13.91 -10.24
CA LYS A 252 24.59 14.64 -9.44
C LYS A 252 24.22 16.09 -9.12
N GLY A 253 23.22 16.67 -9.80
CA GLY A 253 22.75 18.05 -9.59
C GLY A 253 22.02 18.28 -8.27
N GLY A 254 21.78 17.22 -7.49
CA GLY A 254 20.95 17.25 -6.29
C GLY A 254 19.47 17.24 -6.65
N TRP A 255 18.68 16.59 -5.81
CA TRP A 255 17.23 16.51 -5.94
C TRP A 255 16.59 16.92 -4.61
N PRO A 256 15.50 17.72 -4.60
CA PRO A 256 14.87 18.36 -5.77
C PRO A 256 15.73 19.52 -6.29
N GLY A 257 15.51 19.95 -7.54
CA GLY A 257 16.20 21.12 -8.06
C GLY A 257 15.85 22.39 -7.26
N ARG A 258 16.76 23.35 -7.12
CA ARG A 258 16.54 24.58 -6.31
C ARG A 258 15.24 25.31 -6.65
N TRP A 259 14.93 25.44 -7.94
CA TRP A 259 13.70 26.09 -8.40
C TRP A 259 12.45 25.24 -8.17
N GLU A 260 12.57 23.91 -8.27
CA GLU A 260 11.48 22.99 -7.95
C GLU A 260 11.16 23.04 -6.46
N ALA A 261 12.18 23.14 -5.60
CA ALA A 261 12.01 23.30 -4.17
C ALA A 261 11.22 24.58 -3.82
N VAL A 262 11.58 25.71 -4.44
CA VAL A 262 10.88 27.00 -4.23
C VAL A 262 9.42 26.93 -4.72
N ARG A 263 9.18 26.43 -5.94
CA ARG A 263 7.82 26.25 -6.47
C ARG A 263 7.00 25.28 -5.63
N GLY A 264 7.64 24.23 -5.16
CA GLY A 264 7.09 23.23 -4.26
C GLY A 264 6.53 23.79 -2.96
N VAL A 265 7.28 24.68 -2.32
CA VAL A 265 6.83 25.35 -1.08
C VAL A 265 5.56 26.17 -1.34
N TRP A 266 5.45 26.83 -2.49
CA TRP A 266 4.20 27.46 -2.91
C TRP A 266 3.09 26.45 -3.20
N GLY A 267 3.44 25.30 -3.78
CA GLY A 267 2.54 24.16 -3.97
C GLY A 267 1.88 23.70 -2.68
N ILE A 268 2.63 23.60 -1.57
CA ILE A 268 2.05 23.27 -0.25
C ILE A 268 1.02 24.32 0.21
N ARG A 269 1.28 25.61 -0.01
CA ARG A 269 0.32 26.67 0.36
C ARG A 269 -1.00 26.49 -0.39
N MET A 270 -0.93 26.20 -1.69
CA MET A 270 -2.10 25.88 -2.51
C MET A 270 -2.77 24.56 -2.09
N GLY A 271 -1.97 23.57 -1.68
CA GLY A 271 -2.45 22.33 -1.07
C GLY A 271 -3.33 22.62 0.15
N TRP A 272 -2.87 23.47 1.07
CA TRP A 272 -3.64 23.82 2.27
C TRP A 272 -4.99 24.46 1.96
N VAL A 273 -5.07 25.29 0.92
CA VAL A 273 -6.35 25.86 0.46
C VAL A 273 -7.32 24.75 0.03
N ARG A 274 -6.83 23.76 -0.75
CA ARG A 274 -7.65 22.60 -1.17
C ARG A 274 -8.03 21.73 0.03
N GLU A 275 -7.12 21.55 0.98
CA GLU A 275 -7.27 20.72 2.16
C GLU A 275 -8.29 21.26 3.16
N TRP A 276 -8.38 22.58 3.33
CA TRP A 276 -9.42 23.23 4.13
C TRP A 276 -10.80 23.18 3.46
N GLY A 277 -10.84 23.10 2.13
CA GLY A 277 -12.07 22.90 1.36
C GLY A 277 -12.41 21.42 1.18
N SER A 278 -12.11 20.90 -0.02
CA SER A 278 -12.53 19.56 -0.44
C SER A 278 -11.96 18.44 0.44
N GLY A 279 -10.72 18.57 0.90
CA GLY A 279 -10.07 17.56 1.74
C GLY A 279 -10.77 17.37 3.10
N TRP A 280 -11.09 18.48 3.78
CA TRP A 280 -11.84 18.46 5.04
C TRP A 280 -13.25 17.87 4.86
N VAL A 281 -13.95 18.27 3.79
CA VAL A 281 -15.27 17.72 3.45
C VAL A 281 -15.19 16.22 3.17
N GLU A 282 -14.18 15.75 2.43
CA GLU A 282 -13.95 14.35 2.14
C GLU A 282 -13.73 13.54 3.42
N ARG A 283 -12.78 13.95 4.29
CA ARG A 283 -12.52 13.26 5.57
C ARG A 283 -13.74 13.24 6.47
N GLY A 284 -14.48 14.35 6.55
CA GLY A 284 -15.72 14.42 7.29
C GLY A 284 -16.77 13.44 6.76
N ARG A 285 -16.88 13.29 5.43
CA ARG A 285 -17.79 12.34 4.78
C ARG A 285 -17.36 10.88 5.03
N VAL A 286 -16.08 10.56 4.86
CA VAL A 286 -15.52 9.24 5.17
C VAL A 286 -15.80 8.87 6.62
N GLY A 287 -15.42 9.72 7.57
CA GLY A 287 -15.64 9.47 8.99
C GLY A 287 -17.12 9.32 9.37
N ARG A 288 -18.03 10.08 8.75
CA ARG A 288 -19.48 9.90 8.96
C ARG A 288 -19.97 8.54 8.47
N ARG A 289 -19.49 8.08 7.32
CA ARG A 289 -19.88 6.79 6.72
C ARG A 289 -19.38 5.61 7.54
N VAL A 290 -18.14 5.67 8.01
CA VAL A 290 -17.60 4.65 8.94
C VAL A 290 -18.43 4.61 10.23
N ARG A 291 -18.71 5.77 10.86
CA ARG A 291 -19.57 5.80 12.06
C ARG A 291 -20.96 5.23 11.82
N LYS A 292 -21.56 5.52 10.66
CA LYS A 292 -22.86 4.95 10.27
C LYS A 292 -22.77 3.42 10.14
N TRP A 293 -21.75 2.92 9.45
CA TRP A 293 -21.52 1.48 9.27
C TRP A 293 -21.29 0.74 10.60
N VAL A 294 -20.53 1.34 11.52
CA VAL A 294 -20.34 0.81 12.89
C VAL A 294 -21.68 0.74 13.61
N LYS A 295 -22.46 1.83 13.58
CA LYS A 295 -23.79 1.89 14.22
C LYS A 295 -24.77 0.86 13.64
N GLU A 296 -24.76 0.65 12.33
CA GLU A 296 -25.60 -0.37 11.67
C GLU A 296 -25.24 -1.81 12.05
N GLY A 297 -24.07 -2.06 12.64
CA GLY A 297 -23.70 -3.38 13.17
C GLY A 297 -24.07 -3.57 14.65
N GLU A 298 -24.44 -2.49 15.36
CA GLU A 298 -24.78 -2.57 16.78
C GLU A 298 -25.96 -3.54 17.00
N GLY A 299 -25.71 -4.57 17.80
CA GLY A 299 -26.69 -5.62 18.09
C GLY A 299 -26.50 -6.92 17.29
N GLU A 300 -25.75 -6.88 16.19
CA GLU A 300 -25.44 -8.07 15.36
C GLU A 300 -23.95 -8.44 15.44
N GLU A 301 -23.05 -7.47 15.23
CA GLU A 301 -21.61 -7.70 15.20
C GLU A 301 -20.80 -6.45 15.61
N VAL A 302 -19.65 -6.67 16.23
CA VAL A 302 -18.73 -5.59 16.59
C VAL A 302 -17.91 -5.20 15.35
N ARG A 303 -18.23 -4.04 14.77
CA ARG A 303 -17.55 -3.49 13.58
C ARG A 303 -16.51 -2.45 13.96
N VAL A 304 -15.27 -2.62 13.50
CA VAL A 304 -14.18 -1.65 13.65
C VAL A 304 -13.31 -1.65 12.39
N GLU A 305 -12.92 -0.47 11.90
CA GLU A 305 -11.90 -0.30 10.86
C GLU A 305 -10.72 0.49 11.43
N MET A 306 -9.58 -0.17 11.56
CA MET A 306 -8.35 0.39 12.17
C MET A 306 -7.61 1.35 11.22
N GLY A 307 -7.79 1.21 9.91
CA GLY A 307 -7.13 2.00 8.87
C GLY A 307 -7.98 3.14 8.33
N LEU A 308 -8.61 3.94 9.19
CA LEU A 308 -9.45 5.08 8.77
C LEU A 308 -8.71 6.05 7.84
N GLU A 309 -7.41 6.26 8.06
CA GLU A 309 -6.52 7.08 7.23
C GLU A 309 -6.32 6.54 5.80
N CYS A 310 -6.54 5.24 5.60
CA CYS A 310 -6.42 4.59 4.30
C CYS A 310 -7.66 4.78 3.42
N LEU A 311 -8.79 5.13 4.03
CA LEU A 311 -10.08 5.18 3.34
C LEU A 311 -10.22 6.44 2.48
N ILE A 312 -10.81 6.25 1.31
CA ILE A 312 -11.17 7.31 0.37
C ILE A 312 -12.67 7.26 0.05
N ASN A 313 -13.23 8.40 -0.34
CA ASN A 313 -14.62 8.51 -0.77
C ASN A 313 -14.77 8.13 -2.25
N GLU A 314 -14.66 6.84 -2.54
CA GLU A 314 -14.68 6.27 -3.89
C GLU A 314 -14.95 4.76 -3.82
N MET A 315 -15.34 4.12 -4.93
CA MET A 315 -15.28 2.65 -5.08
C MET A 315 -14.47 2.29 -6.33
N GLN A 316 -13.80 1.12 -6.30
CA GLN A 316 -12.95 0.67 -7.40
C GLN A 316 -13.27 -0.76 -7.80
N VAL A 317 -13.60 -0.96 -9.07
CA VAL A 317 -13.89 -2.27 -9.67
C VAL A 317 -12.90 -2.60 -10.77
N LEU A 318 -12.63 -3.89 -10.98
CA LEU A 318 -11.79 -4.34 -12.08
C LEU A 318 -12.48 -4.12 -13.42
N TYR A 319 -11.67 -3.84 -14.43
CA TYR A 319 -12.12 -3.59 -15.79
C TYR A 319 -11.12 -4.14 -16.79
N GLN A 320 -11.54 -4.33 -18.05
CA GLN A 320 -10.72 -5.00 -19.07
C GLN A 320 -9.36 -4.32 -19.35
N SER A 321 -9.25 -3.02 -19.04
CA SER A 321 -8.04 -2.20 -19.18
C SER A 321 -7.37 -1.85 -17.84
N GLY A 322 -7.73 -2.54 -16.75
CA GLY A 322 -7.20 -2.29 -15.41
C GLY A 322 -8.32 -2.17 -14.37
N TRP A 323 -8.70 -0.95 -14.03
CA TRP A 323 -9.79 -0.70 -13.07
C TRP A 323 -10.56 0.57 -13.43
N ARG A 324 -11.74 0.73 -12.82
CA ARG A 324 -12.61 1.90 -12.98
C ARG A 324 -13.04 2.42 -11.60
N HIS A 325 -13.05 3.74 -11.50
CA HIS A 325 -13.58 4.49 -10.36
C HIS A 325 -15.09 4.66 -10.52
N LEU A 326 -15.85 4.49 -9.43
CA LEU A 326 -17.32 4.62 -9.39
C LEU A 326 -17.78 5.85 -8.62
#